data_AF-A0A345P9S5-F1
#
_entry.id   AF-A0A345P9S5-F1
#
_cell.length_a   1.000
_cell.length_b   1.000
_cell.length_c   1.000
_cell.angle_alpha   90.00
_cell.angle_beta   90.00
_cell.angle_gamma   90.00
#
_symmetry.space_group_name_H-M   'P 1'
#
loop_
_entity.id
_entity.type
_entity.pdbx_description
1 polymer ?
#
loop_
_entity_poly.entity_id
_entity_poly.type
_entity_poly.pdbx_seq_one_letter_code
_entity_poly.pdbx_strand_id
1 'polypeptide(L)'
;MKTTLKIKPKRRITPLVTALFLLSLQQTSHADLTRLDDQHLADVTGQAPIYTSYIDPSASGNASGLGFYTLGINGTVSLNANIEHLQLGCGGVNGPGCDIDLSHVRLSGTSPGPSGTYADSDATLGNPFLQLAIKNPTSLANRQVVGIALGAQSAQALLSIGENPTPNVPGTVGGTPGGETGINALSGSFQALIQDLRNPLAITVLGIPVATGNAYVKVTATQPNLPSTLMTQESSGNVETGGYYQYVSGSRLTGVDLGPITLVVPKLNVLVPFLNINLSASATYTPINLIDLHNLNVSSNKNSGLLLSLNNQAILWPQVGTLGVSTFPTTNQSLDANGNVATRGYNSNGDAITTNQLMAQRGWWLSAPQANIGDPANGFITTSQANVDILTAVGGLVLGNIPVASVNTRQIPVQNCYGSLKFC
;
A
#
# COMPACT_ATOMS: atom_id res chain seq x y z
N MET A 1 -100.33 26.10 -25.26
CA MET A 1 -98.94 26.38 -24.83
C MET A 1 -98.62 25.46 -23.66
N LYS A 2 -98.07 24.28 -23.94
CA LYS A 2 -97.66 23.24 -22.99
C LYS A 2 -96.33 22.71 -23.51
N THR A 3 -95.24 23.10 -22.86
CA THR A 3 -93.89 22.80 -23.34
C THR A 3 -93.37 21.52 -22.71
N THR A 4 -92.68 20.75 -23.54
CA THR A 4 -92.41 19.32 -23.47
C THR A 4 -91.11 19.03 -22.70
N LEU A 5 -91.14 18.08 -21.77
CA LEU A 5 -89.95 17.47 -21.17
C LEU A 5 -89.59 16.21 -21.99
N LYS A 6 -88.39 16.15 -22.58
CA LYS A 6 -87.83 14.97 -23.26
C LYS A 6 -86.58 14.51 -22.52
N ILE A 7 -86.65 13.34 -21.89
CA ILE A 7 -85.49 12.51 -21.55
C ILE A 7 -85.79 11.10 -22.08
N LYS A 8 -84.94 10.59 -22.97
CA LYS A 8 -84.94 9.20 -23.44
C LYS A 8 -83.65 8.48 -23.00
N PRO A 9 -83.68 7.13 -22.87
CA PRO A 9 -82.79 6.38 -21.97
C PRO A 9 -81.73 5.49 -22.66
N LYS A 10 -80.85 4.96 -21.80
CA LYS A 10 -80.17 3.63 -21.79
C LYS A 10 -79.44 3.18 -23.06
N ARG A 11 -78.10 3.20 -23.00
CA ARG A 11 -77.20 2.53 -23.97
C ARG A 11 -76.50 1.32 -23.35
N ARG A 12 -76.52 0.26 -24.15
CA ARG A 12 -76.16 -1.16 -23.96
C ARG A 12 -74.74 -1.41 -23.40
N ILE A 13 -74.67 -2.18 -22.31
CA ILE A 13 -73.45 -2.84 -21.78
C ILE A 13 -73.37 -4.21 -22.44
N THR A 14 -72.89 -4.29 -23.68
CA THR A 14 -72.76 -5.56 -24.42
C THR A 14 -71.74 -5.53 -25.57
N PRO A 15 -70.59 -4.83 -25.44
CA PRO A 15 -69.44 -5.22 -26.25
C PRO A 15 -68.13 -5.44 -25.46
N LEU A 16 -68.10 -5.22 -24.14
CA LEU A 16 -66.85 -5.27 -23.36
C LEU A 16 -66.47 -6.70 -22.90
N VAL A 17 -67.42 -7.62 -22.81
CA VAL A 17 -67.15 -9.01 -22.37
C VAL A 17 -66.60 -9.88 -23.51
N THR A 18 -66.87 -9.53 -24.77
CA THR A 18 -66.40 -10.29 -25.94
C THR A 18 -64.98 -9.91 -26.38
N ALA A 19 -64.44 -8.77 -25.93
CA ALA A 19 -63.05 -8.38 -26.17
C ALA A 19 -62.06 -9.02 -25.16
N LEU A 20 -62.56 -9.47 -24.00
CA LEU A 20 -61.72 -10.08 -22.95
C LEU A 20 -61.52 -11.60 -23.14
N PHE A 21 -62.31 -12.24 -24.01
CA PHE A 21 -62.20 -13.68 -24.32
C PHE A 21 -61.33 -13.97 -25.56
N LEU A 22 -60.85 -12.94 -26.26
CA LEU A 22 -59.91 -13.04 -27.39
C LEU A 22 -58.46 -12.73 -26.98
N LEU A 23 -58.21 -12.46 -25.70
CA LEU A 23 -56.88 -12.15 -25.13
C LEU A 23 -56.28 -13.33 -24.34
N SER A 24 -56.70 -14.57 -24.63
CA SER A 24 -56.26 -15.78 -23.92
C SER A 24 -55.64 -16.85 -24.84
N LEU A 25 -55.09 -16.46 -25.98
CA LEU A 25 -54.43 -17.39 -26.92
C LEU A 25 -53.03 -16.95 -27.39
N GLN A 26 -52.18 -16.46 -26.48
CA GLN A 26 -50.71 -16.45 -26.61
C GLN A 26 -50.17 -16.47 -25.17
N GLN A 27 -49.48 -17.48 -24.64
CA GLN A 27 -48.14 -17.93 -25.01
C GLN A 27 -47.94 -19.37 -24.50
N THR A 28 -47.73 -20.34 -25.39
CA THR A 28 -46.95 -21.53 -25.06
C THR A 28 -45.53 -21.27 -25.53
N SER A 29 -44.72 -20.62 -24.69
CA SER A 29 -43.28 -20.63 -24.86
C SER A 29 -42.81 -22.06 -24.58
N HIS A 30 -42.70 -22.86 -25.65
CA HIS A 30 -41.78 -23.97 -25.62
C HIS A 30 -40.39 -23.38 -25.44
N ALA A 31 -39.73 -23.72 -24.33
CA ALA A 31 -38.28 -23.59 -24.23
C ALA A 31 -37.69 -24.61 -25.20
N ASP A 32 -37.62 -24.22 -26.47
CA ASP A 32 -36.86 -24.95 -27.48
C ASP A 32 -35.39 -24.69 -27.14
N LEU A 33 -34.69 -25.77 -26.74
CA LEU A 33 -33.25 -25.73 -26.54
C LEU A 33 -32.61 -25.52 -27.90
N THR A 34 -32.44 -24.26 -28.28
CA THR A 34 -31.67 -23.90 -29.46
C THR A 34 -30.24 -24.35 -29.25
N ARG A 35 -29.79 -25.31 -30.07
CA ARG A 35 -28.41 -25.74 -30.11
C ARG A 35 -27.59 -24.56 -30.60
N LEU A 36 -26.83 -23.93 -29.69
CA LEU A 36 -25.84 -22.95 -30.09
C LEU A 36 -24.84 -23.65 -31.02
N ASP A 37 -24.73 -23.11 -32.22
CA ASP A 37 -23.62 -23.35 -33.15
C ASP A 37 -22.31 -22.87 -32.49
N ASP A 38 -21.19 -23.54 -32.78
CA ASP A 38 -19.87 -23.25 -32.22
C ASP A 38 -19.48 -21.76 -32.40
N GLN A 39 -20.00 -21.11 -33.44
CA GLN A 39 -19.82 -19.68 -33.71
C GLN A 39 -20.55 -18.76 -32.68
N HIS A 40 -21.70 -19.17 -32.16
CA HIS A 40 -22.42 -18.44 -31.10
C HIS A 40 -22.02 -18.91 -29.69
N LEU A 41 -21.49 -20.13 -29.56
CA LEU A 41 -20.74 -20.55 -28.37
C LEU A 41 -19.46 -19.74 -28.20
N ALA A 42 -18.80 -19.33 -29.29
CA ALA A 42 -17.67 -18.39 -29.29
C ALA A 42 -18.09 -16.96 -28.87
N ASP A 43 -19.26 -16.45 -29.25
CA ASP A 43 -19.73 -15.16 -28.73
C ASP A 43 -20.15 -15.22 -27.24
N VAL A 44 -20.47 -16.41 -26.73
CA VAL A 44 -20.66 -16.68 -25.28
C VAL A 44 -19.40 -17.33 -24.67
N THR A 45 -18.22 -17.24 -25.33
CA THR A 45 -16.98 -17.72 -24.71
C THR A 45 -16.56 -16.73 -23.63
N GLY A 46 -16.62 -17.18 -22.38
CA GLY A 46 -16.11 -16.45 -21.24
C GLY A 46 -14.70 -15.91 -21.53
N GLN A 47 -14.43 -14.69 -21.07
CA GLN A 47 -13.09 -14.14 -21.07
C GLN A 47 -12.15 -15.22 -20.55
N ALA A 48 -11.19 -15.66 -21.37
CA ALA A 48 -10.31 -16.74 -20.98
C ALA A 48 -9.70 -16.39 -19.61
N PRO A 49 -9.84 -17.28 -18.59
CA PRO A 49 -9.38 -16.96 -17.24
C PRO A 49 -7.87 -16.77 -17.19
N ILE A 50 -7.14 -17.21 -18.22
CA ILE A 50 -5.70 -17.03 -18.40
C ILE A 50 -5.47 -16.22 -19.68
N TYR A 51 -4.61 -15.20 -19.60
CA TYR A 51 -4.17 -14.40 -20.74
C TYR A 51 -2.64 -14.36 -20.83
N THR A 52 -2.14 -14.07 -22.02
CA THR A 52 -0.72 -13.77 -22.24
C THR A 52 -0.54 -12.39 -22.83
N SER A 53 0.57 -11.73 -22.52
CA SER A 53 0.93 -10.45 -23.12
C SER A 53 2.43 -10.36 -23.36
N TYR A 54 2.83 -9.54 -24.32
CA TYR A 54 4.22 -9.24 -24.62
C TYR A 54 4.44 -7.73 -24.72
N ILE A 55 5.45 -7.23 -24.01
CA ILE A 55 5.94 -5.85 -24.12
C ILE A 55 7.27 -5.90 -24.86
N ASP A 56 7.34 -5.18 -25.98
CA ASP A 56 8.56 -5.09 -26.78
C ASP A 56 9.63 -4.20 -26.11
N PRO A 57 10.93 -4.54 -26.20
CA PRO A 57 12.02 -3.68 -25.70
C PRO A 57 11.97 -2.24 -26.20
N SER A 58 11.44 -2.01 -27.41
CA SER A 58 11.35 -0.70 -28.05
C SER A 58 9.99 -0.04 -27.90
N ALA A 59 9.05 -0.66 -27.17
CA ALA A 59 7.72 -0.10 -26.96
C ALA A 59 7.79 1.25 -26.23
N SER A 60 6.96 2.21 -26.67
CA SER A 60 6.81 3.49 -25.98
C SER A 60 6.40 3.27 -24.51
N GLY A 61 7.15 3.86 -23.59
CA GLY A 61 6.97 3.70 -22.14
C GLY A 61 7.66 2.47 -21.53
N ASN A 62 8.41 1.68 -22.30
CA ASN A 62 9.31 0.67 -21.76
C ASN A 62 10.74 1.22 -21.61
N ALA A 63 11.06 1.76 -20.43
CA ALA A 63 12.39 2.30 -20.14
C ALA A 63 13.44 1.21 -19.75
N SER A 64 13.05 -0.08 -19.73
CA SER A 64 13.93 -1.18 -19.31
C SER A 64 14.85 -1.69 -20.42
N GLY A 65 14.47 -1.50 -21.69
CA GLY A 65 15.16 -2.07 -22.85
C GLY A 65 15.12 -3.60 -22.91
N LEU A 66 14.20 -4.23 -22.16
CA LEU A 66 13.97 -5.67 -22.09
C LEU A 66 12.59 -6.02 -22.65
N GLY A 67 12.45 -7.25 -23.16
CA GLY A 67 11.15 -7.79 -23.56
C GLY A 67 10.48 -8.46 -22.37
N PHE A 68 9.19 -8.23 -22.17
CA PHE A 68 8.45 -8.84 -21.06
C PHE A 68 7.34 -9.75 -21.56
N TYR A 69 7.39 -11.02 -21.18
CA TYR A 69 6.32 -11.99 -21.47
C TYR A 69 5.53 -12.25 -20.20
N THR A 70 4.23 -12.00 -20.23
CA THR A 70 3.34 -12.20 -19.09
C THR A 70 2.40 -13.36 -19.34
N LEU A 71 2.19 -14.17 -18.31
CA LEU A 71 1.12 -15.14 -18.17
C LEU A 71 0.29 -14.71 -16.96
N GLY A 72 -0.90 -14.18 -17.20
CA GLY A 72 -1.77 -13.65 -16.15
C GLY A 72 -3.10 -14.36 -16.06
N ILE A 73 -3.75 -14.20 -14.91
CA ILE A 73 -5.12 -14.67 -14.66
C ILE A 73 -6.03 -13.44 -14.68
N ASN A 74 -7.14 -13.50 -15.41
CA ASN A 74 -8.16 -12.45 -15.39
C ASN A 74 -9.18 -12.77 -14.31
N GLY A 75 -9.06 -12.12 -13.16
CA GLY A 75 -9.89 -12.37 -11.99
C GLY A 75 -9.21 -12.00 -10.68
N THR A 76 -9.91 -12.33 -9.59
CA THR A 76 -9.46 -12.03 -8.22
C THR A 76 -9.13 -13.32 -7.50
N VAL A 77 -7.95 -13.38 -6.89
CA VAL A 77 -7.53 -14.46 -5.99
C VAL A 77 -7.55 -13.95 -4.56
N SER A 78 -8.29 -14.63 -3.70
CA SER A 78 -8.31 -14.38 -2.26
C SER A 78 -7.36 -15.36 -1.55
N LEU A 79 -6.50 -14.85 -0.67
CA LEU A 79 -5.50 -15.64 0.03
C LEU A 79 -5.40 -15.22 1.50
N ASN A 80 -5.41 -16.21 2.39
CA ASN A 80 -5.02 -16.05 3.78
C ASN A 80 -3.92 -17.07 4.06
N ALA A 81 -2.77 -16.60 4.53
CA ALA A 81 -1.59 -17.44 4.69
C ALA A 81 -0.83 -17.11 5.99
N ASN A 82 -0.21 -18.15 6.57
CA ASN A 82 0.74 -18.03 7.66
C ASN A 82 2.01 -18.80 7.28
N ILE A 83 3.16 -18.14 7.40
CA ILE A 83 4.48 -18.61 7.00
C ILE A 83 5.43 -18.38 8.19
N GLU A 84 5.94 -19.46 8.78
CA GLU A 84 6.86 -19.39 9.93
C GLU A 84 8.17 -18.67 9.56
N HIS A 85 8.74 -18.99 8.41
CA HIS A 85 9.97 -18.36 7.89
C HIS A 85 9.85 -18.11 6.39
N LEU A 86 9.98 -16.85 5.97
CA LEU A 86 10.10 -16.47 4.56
C LEU A 86 11.54 -16.04 4.29
N GLN A 87 12.34 -16.99 3.81
CA GLN A 87 13.75 -16.81 3.54
C GLN A 87 14.06 -17.02 2.06
N LEU A 88 14.54 -15.96 1.40
CA LEU A 88 14.84 -15.95 -0.02
C LEU A 88 16.25 -15.41 -0.26
N GLY A 89 17.01 -16.06 -1.15
CA GLY A 89 18.33 -15.58 -1.56
C GLY A 89 19.47 -15.79 -0.55
N CYS A 90 19.27 -16.66 0.44
CA CYS A 90 20.27 -16.97 1.47
C CYS A 90 21.54 -17.60 0.89
N GLY A 91 22.70 -16.98 1.15
CA GLY A 91 23.99 -17.46 0.63
C GLY A 91 24.11 -17.36 -0.90
N GLY A 92 23.24 -16.58 -1.52
CA GLY A 92 23.16 -16.44 -2.97
C GLY A 92 24.10 -15.39 -3.55
N VAL A 93 23.68 -14.81 -4.67
CA VAL A 93 24.46 -13.89 -5.50
C VAL A 93 24.92 -12.60 -4.80
N ASN A 94 24.27 -12.24 -3.70
CA ASN A 94 24.58 -11.04 -2.90
C ASN A 94 25.46 -11.36 -1.68
N GLY A 95 26.03 -12.57 -1.59
CA GLY A 95 26.94 -12.98 -0.52
C GLY A 95 26.24 -13.56 0.71
N PRO A 96 26.97 -13.72 1.83
CA PRO A 96 26.45 -14.29 3.08
C PRO A 96 25.20 -13.53 3.59
N GLY A 97 24.19 -14.24 4.09
CA GLY A 97 22.88 -13.67 4.45
C GLY A 97 21.82 -13.86 3.36
N CYS A 98 20.58 -13.49 3.67
CA CYS A 98 19.43 -13.61 2.77
C CYS A 98 19.09 -12.24 2.15
N ASP A 99 18.49 -12.27 0.97
CA ASP A 99 17.94 -11.06 0.34
C ASP A 99 16.64 -10.66 1.03
N ILE A 100 15.79 -11.62 1.38
CA ILE A 100 14.59 -11.42 2.18
C ILE A 100 14.63 -12.45 3.31
N ASP A 101 14.55 -12.00 4.54
CA ASP A 101 14.48 -12.83 5.74
C ASP A 101 13.45 -12.25 6.72
N LEU A 102 12.28 -12.88 6.73
CA LEU A 102 11.15 -12.50 7.57
C LEU A 102 10.75 -13.69 8.44
N SER A 103 10.45 -13.42 9.71
CA SER A 103 9.91 -14.41 10.65
C SER A 103 8.42 -14.19 10.87
N HIS A 104 7.66 -15.27 11.08
CA HIS A 104 6.22 -15.26 11.39
C HIS A 104 5.40 -14.32 10.50
N VAL A 105 5.44 -14.57 9.19
CA VAL A 105 4.74 -13.78 8.19
C VAL A 105 3.29 -14.25 8.07
N ARG A 106 2.36 -13.33 8.23
CA ARG A 106 0.92 -13.52 8.14
C ARG A 106 0.38 -12.59 7.05
N LEU A 107 -0.35 -13.18 6.11
CA LEU A 107 -0.98 -12.46 5.01
C LEU A 107 -2.50 -12.54 5.19
N SER A 108 -3.15 -11.39 5.33
CA SER A 108 -4.59 -11.26 5.51
C SER A 108 -5.16 -10.08 4.73
N GLY A 109 -6.48 -9.90 4.79
CA GLY A 109 -7.12 -8.67 4.33
C GLY A 109 -6.72 -7.47 5.20
N THR A 110 -7.03 -6.27 4.72
CA THR A 110 -6.63 -4.99 5.34
C THR A 110 -7.49 -4.57 6.53
N SER A 111 -8.57 -5.29 6.80
CA SER A 111 -9.49 -5.06 7.92
C SER A 111 -9.97 -6.40 8.48
N PRO A 112 -10.37 -6.47 9.75
CA PRO A 112 -10.98 -7.67 10.31
C PRO A 112 -12.21 -8.11 9.51
N GLY A 113 -12.43 -9.42 9.44
CA GLY A 113 -13.60 -10.03 8.81
C GLY A 113 -14.86 -9.93 9.69
N PRO A 114 -15.97 -10.55 9.26
CA PRO A 114 -17.23 -10.58 10.02
C PRO A 114 -17.09 -11.07 11.47
N SER A 115 -16.12 -11.93 11.76
CA SER A 115 -15.81 -12.42 13.11
C SER A 115 -15.16 -11.38 14.02
N GLY A 116 -14.74 -10.24 13.48
CA GLY A 116 -13.91 -9.25 14.18
C GLY A 116 -12.44 -9.63 14.29
N THR A 117 -12.00 -10.71 13.62
CA THR A 117 -10.59 -11.16 13.58
C THR A 117 -10.04 -11.10 12.17
N TYR A 118 -8.73 -11.33 11.99
CA TYR A 118 -8.13 -11.46 10.65
C TYR A 118 -8.15 -12.92 10.13
N ALA A 119 -8.72 -13.86 10.88
CA ALA A 119 -8.80 -15.27 10.50
C ALA A 119 -9.74 -15.53 9.32
N ASP A 120 -10.80 -14.72 9.22
CA ASP A 120 -11.79 -14.73 8.14
C ASP A 120 -11.64 -13.52 7.22
N SER A 121 -10.43 -12.95 7.15
CA SER A 121 -10.10 -11.81 6.30
C SER A 121 -9.00 -12.18 5.31
N ASP A 122 -9.37 -12.33 4.04
CA ASP A 122 -8.45 -12.72 2.99
C ASP A 122 -7.80 -11.50 2.31
N ALA A 123 -6.49 -11.61 2.03
CA ALA A 123 -5.82 -10.72 1.11
C ALA A 123 -6.40 -10.92 -0.29
N THR A 124 -6.60 -9.82 -1.02
CA THR A 124 -7.24 -9.83 -2.34
C THR A 124 -6.23 -9.42 -3.41
N LEU A 125 -5.92 -10.33 -4.33
CA LEU A 125 -5.01 -10.13 -5.46
C LEU A 125 -5.81 -10.08 -6.76
N GLY A 126 -5.90 -8.90 -7.36
CA GLY A 126 -6.54 -8.68 -8.65
C GLY A 126 -5.55 -8.88 -9.79
N ASN A 127 -5.96 -9.69 -10.76
CA ASN A 127 -5.20 -10.10 -11.94
C ASN A 127 -3.76 -10.53 -11.62
N PRO A 128 -3.56 -11.64 -10.87
CA PRO A 128 -2.22 -12.14 -10.60
C PRO A 128 -1.54 -12.64 -11.87
N PHE A 129 -0.21 -12.56 -11.92
CA PHE A 129 0.58 -12.91 -13.08
C PHE A 129 1.97 -13.44 -12.74
N LEU A 130 2.50 -14.22 -13.67
CA LEU A 130 3.91 -14.56 -13.82
C LEU A 130 4.46 -13.77 -15.01
N GLN A 131 5.61 -13.11 -14.85
CA GLN A 131 6.25 -12.37 -15.92
C GLN A 131 7.73 -12.74 -16.06
N LEU A 132 8.19 -12.89 -17.30
CA LEU A 132 9.58 -13.13 -17.65
C LEU A 132 10.17 -11.89 -18.30
N ALA A 133 11.32 -11.45 -17.82
CA ALA A 133 12.13 -10.42 -18.44
C ALA A 133 13.20 -11.08 -19.34
N ILE A 134 13.22 -10.72 -20.62
CA ILE A 134 14.06 -11.34 -21.64
C ILE A 134 14.94 -10.29 -22.30
N LYS A 135 16.25 -10.54 -22.27
CA LYS A 135 17.25 -9.79 -23.02
C LYS A 135 17.37 -10.36 -24.43
N ASN A 136 17.49 -9.47 -25.42
CA ASN A 136 17.55 -9.81 -26.85
C ASN A 136 16.40 -10.73 -27.31
N PRO A 137 15.12 -10.39 -27.06
CA PRO A 137 14.00 -11.30 -27.32
C PRO A 137 13.89 -11.74 -28.79
N THR A 138 14.37 -10.93 -29.74
CA THR A 138 14.34 -11.22 -31.17
C THR A 138 15.54 -12.05 -31.68
N SER A 139 16.60 -12.24 -30.88
CA SER A 139 17.80 -12.97 -31.29
C SER A 139 17.78 -14.41 -30.79
N LEU A 140 17.66 -15.40 -31.67
CA LEU A 140 17.63 -16.82 -31.27
C LEU A 140 18.91 -17.28 -30.54
N ALA A 141 20.07 -16.75 -30.92
CA ALA A 141 21.35 -17.17 -30.35
C ALA A 141 21.69 -16.49 -29.02
N ASN A 142 21.19 -15.28 -28.79
CA ASN A 142 21.55 -14.44 -27.63
C ASN A 142 20.36 -14.14 -26.71
N ARG A 143 19.22 -14.81 -26.91
CA ARG A 143 18.03 -14.67 -26.06
C ARG A 143 18.34 -15.22 -24.68
N GLN A 144 18.11 -14.41 -23.65
CA GLN A 144 18.37 -14.79 -22.27
C GLN A 144 17.23 -14.32 -21.36
N VAL A 145 16.72 -15.22 -20.52
CA VAL A 145 15.87 -14.84 -19.39
C VAL A 145 16.76 -14.22 -18.32
N VAL A 146 16.49 -12.96 -17.97
CA VAL A 146 17.28 -12.18 -17.03
C VAL A 146 16.54 -11.88 -15.73
N GLY A 147 15.23 -12.13 -15.69
CA GLY A 147 14.44 -12.03 -14.48
C GLY A 147 13.11 -12.76 -14.59
N ILE A 148 12.57 -13.14 -13.44
CA ILE A 148 11.25 -13.73 -13.28
C ILE A 148 10.54 -12.94 -12.19
N ALA A 149 9.28 -12.61 -12.39
CA ALA A 149 8.47 -11.96 -11.38
C ALA A 149 7.09 -12.61 -11.23
N LEU A 150 6.65 -12.69 -9.99
CA LEU A 150 5.29 -13.04 -9.59
C LEU A 150 4.66 -11.78 -9.04
N GLY A 151 3.46 -11.46 -9.48
CA GLY A 151 2.80 -10.25 -9.00
C GLY A 151 1.31 -10.23 -9.21
N ALA A 152 0.71 -9.11 -8.84
CA ALA A 152 -0.69 -8.82 -9.09
C ALA A 152 -0.83 -7.38 -9.56
N GLN A 153 -1.79 -7.13 -10.45
CA GLN A 153 -2.11 -5.78 -10.92
C GLN A 153 -2.59 -4.88 -9.78
N SER A 154 -3.39 -5.45 -8.88
CA SER A 154 -3.84 -4.80 -7.65
C SER A 154 -3.70 -5.75 -6.49
N ALA A 155 -3.17 -5.29 -5.35
CA ALA A 155 -3.11 -6.08 -4.13
C ALA A 155 -3.70 -5.30 -2.96
N GLN A 156 -4.71 -5.86 -2.31
CA GLN A 156 -5.23 -5.38 -1.02
C GLN A 156 -4.84 -6.42 0.03
N ALA A 157 -3.79 -6.12 0.78
CA ALA A 157 -3.22 -7.08 1.70
C ALA A 157 -2.61 -6.38 2.92
N LEU A 158 -2.80 -6.98 4.08
CA LEU A 158 -2.01 -6.70 5.26
C LEU A 158 -0.95 -7.78 5.40
N LEU A 159 0.32 -7.37 5.32
CA LEU A 159 1.46 -8.22 5.64
C LEU A 159 1.86 -7.94 7.09
N SER A 160 1.49 -8.86 7.97
CA SER A 160 1.85 -8.87 9.39
C SER A 160 3.08 -9.76 9.59
N ILE A 161 4.10 -9.29 10.29
CA ILE A 161 5.42 -9.90 10.34
C ILE A 161 5.89 -9.95 11.77
N GLY A 162 6.35 -11.12 12.20
CA GLY A 162 7.05 -11.28 13.45
C GLY A 162 6.16 -11.36 14.69
N GLU A 163 6.76 -11.00 15.82
CA GLU A 163 6.16 -10.99 17.15
C GLU A 163 6.63 -9.74 17.89
N ASN A 164 5.71 -9.10 18.61
CA ASN A 164 6.01 -7.92 19.42
C ASN A 164 5.37 -8.02 20.82
N PRO A 165 5.92 -8.82 21.75
CA PRO A 165 5.42 -8.94 23.12
C PRO A 165 5.76 -7.71 23.97
N THR A 166 6.68 -6.84 23.52
CA THR A 166 7.10 -5.63 24.24
C THR A 166 6.97 -4.35 23.41
N PRO A 167 5.77 -3.94 22.95
CA PRO A 167 5.59 -2.85 21.97
C PRO A 167 6.08 -1.45 22.39
N ASN A 168 6.64 -1.30 23.59
CA ASN A 168 7.18 -0.04 24.11
C ASN A 168 8.72 -0.03 24.11
N VAL A 169 9.38 -1.12 23.75
CA VAL A 169 10.84 -1.27 23.76
C VAL A 169 11.31 -1.45 22.32
N PRO A 170 12.20 -0.60 21.77
CA PRO A 170 12.73 -0.83 20.43
C PRO A 170 13.49 -2.15 20.31
N GLY A 171 13.20 -2.92 19.26
CA GLY A 171 13.87 -4.16 18.94
C GLY A 171 15.32 -3.96 18.48
N THR A 172 16.08 -5.05 18.51
CA THR A 172 17.47 -5.08 18.02
C THR A 172 17.62 -6.11 16.90
N VAL A 173 18.37 -5.76 15.85
CA VAL A 173 18.60 -6.64 14.70
C VAL A 173 19.26 -7.96 15.16
N GLY A 174 18.64 -9.10 14.82
CA GLY A 174 19.13 -10.43 15.21
C GLY A 174 18.60 -10.96 16.56
N GLY A 175 17.45 -10.45 17.02
CA GLY A 175 16.77 -10.71 18.31
C GLY A 175 17.11 -11.97 19.11
N THR A 176 17.21 -11.80 20.42
CA THR A 176 17.40 -12.87 21.42
C THR A 176 16.09 -13.66 21.66
N PRO A 177 16.13 -14.97 22.02
CA PRO A 177 14.91 -15.68 22.43
C PRO A 177 14.21 -14.98 23.62
N GLY A 178 12.97 -14.51 23.41
CA GLY A 178 12.14 -13.89 24.45
C GLY A 178 11.75 -12.41 24.24
N GLY A 179 11.78 -11.88 23.02
CA GLY A 179 11.30 -10.52 22.77
C GLY A 179 10.66 -10.39 21.40
N GLU A 180 11.34 -9.76 20.45
CA GLU A 180 10.72 -9.35 19.20
C GLU A 180 11.32 -10.12 18.03
N THR A 181 10.46 -10.62 17.14
CA THR A 181 10.86 -11.18 15.83
C THR A 181 10.25 -10.32 14.74
N GLY A 182 10.82 -10.30 13.53
CA GLY A 182 10.34 -9.41 12.48
C GLY A 182 11.07 -9.55 11.16
N ILE A 183 11.29 -8.40 10.51
CA ILE A 183 12.07 -8.29 9.28
C ILE A 183 13.56 -8.20 9.65
N ASN A 184 14.31 -9.28 9.42
CA ASN A 184 15.76 -9.30 9.64
C ASN A 184 16.52 -8.66 8.47
N ALA A 185 16.07 -8.91 7.25
CA ALA A 185 16.62 -8.32 6.04
C ALA A 185 15.54 -8.20 4.96
N LEU A 186 15.51 -7.07 4.26
CA LEU A 186 14.60 -6.85 3.14
C LEU A 186 15.31 -6.19 1.95
N SER A 187 15.46 -6.94 0.88
CA SER A 187 15.76 -6.43 -0.46
C SER A 187 14.46 -6.06 -1.14
N GLY A 188 14.27 -4.77 -1.39
CA GLY A 188 13.02 -4.32 -1.95
C GLY A 188 12.92 -2.82 -2.14
N SER A 189 11.81 -2.43 -2.74
CA SER A 189 11.47 -1.05 -3.02
C SER A 189 9.99 -0.79 -2.76
N PHE A 190 9.67 0.16 -1.90
CA PHE A 190 8.29 0.53 -1.63
C PHE A 190 8.14 2.01 -1.35
N GLN A 191 7.01 2.56 -1.77
CA GLN A 191 6.61 3.91 -1.42
C GLN A 191 5.79 3.84 -0.14
N ALA A 192 6.39 4.26 0.97
CA ALA A 192 5.79 4.34 2.28
C ALA A 192 5.00 5.64 2.44
N LEU A 193 3.69 5.55 2.66
CA LEU A 193 2.91 6.67 3.18
C LEU A 193 3.06 6.74 4.69
N ILE A 194 3.42 7.92 5.20
CA ILE A 194 3.58 8.20 6.62
C ILE A 194 2.59 9.31 6.97
N GLN A 195 1.67 9.00 7.87
CA GLN A 195 0.60 9.90 8.34
C GLN A 195 0.50 9.84 9.86
N ASP A 196 -0.01 10.92 10.44
CA ASP A 196 -0.23 11.05 11.88
C ASP A 196 1.00 10.70 12.71
N LEU A 197 2.19 11.04 12.20
CA LEU A 197 3.42 10.87 12.95
C LEU A 197 3.39 11.79 14.17
N ARG A 198 3.45 11.15 15.34
CA ARG A 198 3.42 11.81 16.66
C ARG A 198 4.75 11.60 17.36
N ASN A 199 5.43 12.69 17.67
CA ASN A 199 6.67 12.67 18.44
C ASN A 199 6.50 13.28 19.84
N PRO A 200 6.62 12.49 20.92
CA PRO A 200 6.64 13.05 22.26
C PRO A 200 7.81 14.02 22.42
N LEU A 201 7.53 15.22 22.91
CA LEU A 201 8.52 16.27 23.14
C LEU A 201 8.51 16.71 24.61
N ALA A 202 9.70 16.99 25.13
CA ALA A 202 9.88 17.66 26.40
C ALA A 202 10.85 18.84 26.24
N ILE A 203 10.42 20.01 26.71
CA ILE A 203 11.32 21.14 26.94
C ILE A 203 11.88 21.00 28.34
N THR A 204 13.20 21.04 28.45
CA THR A 204 13.92 20.81 29.70
C THR A 204 14.74 22.03 30.11
N VAL A 205 14.90 22.22 31.42
CA VAL A 205 15.85 23.17 32.01
C VAL A 205 16.79 22.35 32.88
N LEU A 206 18.09 22.33 32.54
CA LEU A 206 19.06 21.51 33.26
C LEU A 206 18.62 20.03 33.38
N GLY A 207 17.98 19.50 32.33
CA GLY A 207 17.45 18.13 32.29
C GLY A 207 16.09 17.93 32.98
N ILE A 208 15.48 18.96 33.55
CA ILE A 208 14.16 18.88 34.20
C ILE A 208 13.07 19.31 33.22
N PRO A 209 12.07 18.46 32.89
CA PRO A 209 10.96 18.83 32.02
C PRO A 209 10.13 19.98 32.59
N VAL A 210 10.02 21.09 31.86
CA VAL A 210 9.19 22.26 32.20
C VAL A 210 7.98 22.43 31.29
N ALA A 211 8.00 21.78 30.13
CA ALA A 211 6.85 21.66 29.26
C ALA A 211 6.92 20.32 28.53
N THR A 212 5.78 19.64 28.38
CA THR A 212 5.69 18.38 27.64
C THR A 212 4.55 18.44 26.63
N GLY A 213 4.66 17.68 25.55
CA GLY A 213 3.59 17.61 24.56
C GLY A 213 3.99 16.72 23.40
N ASN A 214 3.33 16.94 22.27
CA ASN A 214 3.57 16.19 21.05
C ASN A 214 3.91 17.15 19.91
N ALA A 215 4.91 16.78 19.11
CA ALA A 215 5.14 17.32 17.78
C ALA A 215 4.42 16.46 16.74
N TYR A 216 4.00 17.14 15.67
CA TYR A 216 3.35 16.54 14.51
C TYR A 216 4.07 16.93 13.24
N VAL A 217 3.94 16.10 12.21
CA VAL A 217 4.41 16.45 10.87
C VAL A 217 3.69 17.68 10.37
N LYS A 218 4.45 18.66 9.89
CA LYS A 218 3.88 19.86 9.26
C LYS A 218 3.25 19.50 7.92
N VAL A 219 2.02 19.98 7.68
CA VAL A 219 1.41 19.94 6.34
C VAL A 219 2.36 20.61 5.34
N THR A 220 2.71 19.89 4.28
CA THR A 220 3.54 20.43 3.20
C THR A 220 2.81 20.25 1.87
N ALA A 221 2.55 21.34 1.16
CA ALA A 221 1.80 21.36 -0.10
C ALA A 221 2.60 20.85 -1.32
N THR A 222 3.88 20.49 -1.16
CA THR A 222 4.81 20.19 -2.26
C THR A 222 4.89 18.72 -2.65
N GLN A 223 4.07 17.84 -2.06
CA GLN A 223 4.02 16.44 -2.44
C GLN A 223 2.79 16.14 -3.34
N PRO A 224 2.95 15.39 -4.44
CA PRO A 224 1.88 15.17 -5.40
C PRO A 224 0.76 14.32 -4.77
N ASN A 225 -0.34 15.00 -4.40
CA ASN A 225 -1.65 14.46 -4.03
C ASN A 225 -1.84 13.93 -2.59
N LEU A 226 -1.20 14.52 -1.57
CA LEU A 226 -1.65 14.31 -0.19
C LEU A 226 -2.69 15.37 0.20
N PRO A 227 -3.87 15.00 0.75
CA PRO A 227 -4.82 15.96 1.28
C PRO A 227 -4.10 16.83 2.31
N SER A 228 -4.13 18.14 2.12
CA SER A 228 -3.43 19.12 2.96
C SER A 228 -4.06 19.32 4.35
N THR A 229 -4.94 18.42 4.78
CA THR A 229 -5.77 18.60 5.99
C THR A 229 -6.02 17.27 6.68
N LEU A 230 -4.97 16.53 7.06
CA LEU A 230 -5.14 15.59 8.17
C LEU A 230 -5.25 16.43 9.45
N MET A 231 -6.15 16.08 10.35
CA MET A 231 -6.30 16.77 11.62
C MET A 231 -6.38 15.77 12.76
N THR A 232 -5.48 15.89 13.74
CA THR A 232 -5.56 15.12 14.98
C THR A 232 -6.13 15.98 16.09
N GLN A 233 -7.06 15.43 16.89
CA GLN A 233 -7.64 16.12 18.03
C GLN A 233 -6.75 15.92 19.27
N GLU A 234 -6.26 17.02 19.84
CA GLU A 234 -5.56 17.02 21.12
C GLU A 234 -6.22 18.01 22.07
N SER A 235 -6.18 17.72 23.37
CA SER A 235 -6.73 18.53 24.48
C SER A 235 -7.03 20.00 24.12
N SER A 236 -8.28 20.23 23.70
CA SER A 236 -8.91 21.52 23.36
C SER A 236 -8.74 22.09 21.93
N GLY A 237 -8.35 21.31 20.91
CA GLY A 237 -8.39 21.79 19.52
C GLY A 237 -8.02 20.74 18.45
N ASN A 238 -8.22 21.11 17.18
CA ASN A 238 -7.76 20.34 16.02
C ASN A 238 -6.35 20.81 15.64
N VAL A 239 -5.42 19.88 15.42
CA VAL A 239 -4.05 20.14 14.95
C VAL A 239 -3.97 19.66 13.51
N GLU A 240 -3.61 20.53 12.57
CA GLU A 240 -3.30 20.11 11.20
C GLU A 240 -2.03 19.26 11.18
N THR A 241 -2.19 17.98 10.88
CA THR A 241 -1.11 17.01 10.67
C THR A 241 -0.87 16.85 9.16
N GLY A 242 0.40 16.74 8.77
CA GLY A 242 0.79 16.42 7.41
C GLY A 242 0.93 14.90 7.21
N GLY A 243 0.72 14.45 5.97
CA GLY A 243 1.26 13.19 5.48
C GLY A 243 2.39 13.45 4.50
N TYR A 244 3.26 12.47 4.30
CA TYR A 244 4.26 12.50 3.21
C TYR A 244 4.56 11.07 2.72
N TYR A 245 5.01 10.98 1.48
CA TYR A 245 5.51 9.76 0.88
C TYR A 245 7.04 9.70 1.01
N GLN A 246 7.53 8.65 1.67
CA GLN A 246 8.94 8.28 1.69
C GLN A 246 9.16 7.11 0.73
N TYR A 247 10.10 7.24 -0.20
CA TYR A 247 10.51 6.10 -1.00
C TYR A 247 11.64 5.35 -0.28
N VAL A 248 11.44 4.05 -0.08
CA VAL A 248 12.39 3.15 0.57
C VAL A 248 12.86 2.16 -0.48
N SER A 249 14.16 2.09 -0.73
CA SER A 249 14.74 1.15 -1.68
C SER A 249 16.14 0.77 -1.27
N GLY A 250 16.45 -0.52 -1.33
CA GLY A 250 17.78 -1.01 -1.01
C GLY A 250 17.86 -2.52 -0.98
N SER A 251 19.09 -3.03 -0.99
CA SER A 251 19.37 -4.45 -0.86
C SER A 251 19.63 -4.78 0.60
N ARG A 252 18.96 -5.81 1.13
CA ARG A 252 19.15 -6.33 2.50
C ARG A 252 19.06 -5.22 3.56
N LEU A 253 18.05 -4.36 3.43
CA LEU A 253 17.78 -3.32 4.40
C LEU A 253 17.51 -3.95 5.77
N THR A 254 18.09 -3.36 6.80
CA THR A 254 17.78 -3.66 8.22
C THR A 254 17.04 -2.50 8.88
N GLY A 255 16.85 -1.38 8.16
CA GLY A 255 16.14 -0.22 8.66
C GLY A 255 15.65 0.71 7.54
N VAL A 256 14.78 1.63 7.93
CA VAL A 256 14.16 2.63 7.06
C VAL A 256 14.55 4.03 7.55
N ASP A 257 15.24 4.77 6.69
CA ASP A 257 15.51 6.18 6.93
C ASP A 257 14.33 7.03 6.44
N LEU A 258 13.80 7.86 7.35
CA LEU A 258 12.71 8.80 7.06
C LEU A 258 13.21 10.18 6.67
N GLY A 259 14.51 10.43 6.79
CA GLY A 259 15.10 11.72 6.47
C GLY A 259 14.72 12.84 7.44
N PRO A 260 15.02 14.10 7.08
CA PRO A 260 14.60 15.26 7.83
C PRO A 260 13.10 15.54 7.60
N ILE A 261 12.34 15.51 8.70
CA ILE A 261 10.90 15.83 8.69
C ILE A 261 10.70 17.16 9.40
N THR A 262 9.90 18.06 8.82
CA THR A 262 9.51 19.28 9.52
C THR A 262 8.38 18.97 10.50
N LEU A 263 8.59 19.31 11.77
CA LEU A 263 7.62 19.14 12.84
C LEU A 263 7.07 20.49 13.32
N VAL A 264 5.79 20.50 13.67
CA VAL A 264 5.11 21.61 14.34
C VAL A 264 4.63 21.19 15.71
N VAL A 265 4.77 22.10 16.68
CA VAL A 265 4.25 21.91 18.04
C VAL A 265 3.09 22.90 18.23
N PRO A 266 1.84 22.43 18.17
CA PRO A 266 0.67 23.32 18.26
C PRO A 266 0.43 23.82 19.69
N LYS A 267 0.82 23.03 20.70
CA LYS A 267 0.62 23.34 22.12
C LYS A 267 1.50 22.43 22.99
N LEU A 268 2.03 22.99 24.07
CA LEU A 268 2.69 22.23 25.14
C LEU A 268 1.88 22.34 26.43
N ASN A 269 1.88 21.27 27.21
CA ASN A 269 1.47 21.25 28.61
C ASN A 269 2.62 21.82 29.43
N VAL A 270 2.50 23.10 29.74
CA VAL A 270 3.54 23.83 30.44
C VAL A 270 3.33 23.63 31.94
N LEU A 271 4.35 23.08 32.62
CA LEU A 271 4.33 22.86 34.06
C LEU A 271 4.51 24.17 34.85
N VAL A 272 4.76 25.28 34.13
CA VAL A 272 4.89 26.63 34.65
C VAL A 272 3.92 27.59 33.92
N PRO A 273 3.08 28.36 34.62
CA PRO A 273 1.90 29.02 34.04
C PRO A 273 2.18 30.23 33.11
N PHE A 274 3.44 30.65 32.94
CA PHE A 274 3.80 31.91 32.24
C PHE A 274 4.49 31.72 30.88
N LEU A 275 4.64 30.48 30.40
CA LEU A 275 5.42 30.20 29.20
C LEU A 275 4.48 29.76 28.07
N ASN A 276 4.40 30.55 27.01
CA ASN A 276 3.68 30.21 25.78
C ASN A 276 4.71 30.08 24.66
N ILE A 277 4.90 28.87 24.14
CA ILE A 277 5.93 28.56 23.14
C ILE A 277 5.22 28.00 21.91
N ASN A 278 5.32 28.72 20.80
CA ASN A 278 5.03 28.18 19.48
C ASN A 278 6.36 27.76 18.86
N LEU A 279 6.49 26.48 18.51
CA LEU A 279 7.75 25.91 18.07
C LEU A 279 7.58 25.22 16.71
N SER A 280 8.49 25.54 15.79
CA SER A 280 8.66 24.82 14.53
C SER A 280 10.11 24.35 14.46
N ALA A 281 10.31 23.08 14.13
CA ALA A 281 11.63 22.44 14.12
C ALA A 281 11.73 21.48 12.93
N SER A 282 12.96 21.16 12.51
CA SER A 282 13.21 19.97 11.70
C SER A 282 13.72 18.86 12.62
N ALA A 283 13.23 17.65 12.44
CA ALA A 283 13.71 16.46 13.13
C ALA A 283 14.35 15.52 12.12
N THR A 284 15.56 15.04 12.43
CA THR A 284 16.18 13.97 11.66
C THR A 284 16.05 12.69 12.45
N TYR A 285 15.42 11.69 11.85
CA TYR A 285 15.23 10.40 12.47
C TYR A 285 16.44 9.53 12.21
N THR A 286 16.96 8.87 13.24
CA THR A 286 17.82 7.72 12.99
C THR A 286 17.00 6.63 12.29
N PRO A 287 17.60 5.82 11.39
CA PRO A 287 16.88 4.75 10.71
C PRO A 287 16.06 3.90 11.67
N ILE A 288 14.79 3.70 11.34
CA ILE A 288 13.88 2.81 12.06
C ILE A 288 14.34 1.39 11.80
N ASN A 289 14.54 0.57 12.83
CA ASN A 289 14.87 -0.82 12.59
C ASN A 289 13.68 -1.53 11.94
N LEU A 290 13.91 -2.28 10.88
CA LEU A 290 12.85 -3.04 10.21
C LEU A 290 12.27 -4.14 11.09
N ILE A 291 13.00 -4.57 12.13
CA ILE A 291 12.48 -5.50 13.14
C ILE A 291 11.30 -4.92 13.93
N ASP A 292 11.23 -3.58 14.07
CA ASP A 292 10.12 -2.86 14.72
C ASP A 292 8.94 -2.60 13.77
N LEU A 293 9.06 -3.00 12.50
CA LEU A 293 7.99 -2.89 11.50
C LEU A 293 7.29 -4.24 11.37
N HIS A 294 6.10 -4.32 11.95
CA HIS A 294 5.31 -5.54 12.01
C HIS A 294 4.13 -5.53 11.06
N ASN A 295 3.57 -4.37 10.71
CA ASN A 295 2.41 -4.29 9.84
C ASN A 295 2.73 -3.41 8.63
N LEU A 296 2.73 -4.04 7.46
CA LEU A 296 2.83 -3.38 6.17
C LEU A 296 1.49 -3.52 5.45
N ASN A 297 0.73 -2.42 5.40
CA ASN A 297 -0.54 -2.40 4.69
C ASN A 297 -0.27 -2.06 3.21
N VAL A 298 -0.39 -3.06 2.36
CA VAL A 298 -0.45 -2.90 0.90
C VAL A 298 -1.87 -2.44 0.58
N SER A 299 -2.13 -1.16 0.85
CA SER A 299 -3.44 -0.52 0.64
C SER A 299 -3.53 -0.03 -0.80
N SER A 300 -4.41 -0.65 -1.58
CA SER A 300 -4.54 -0.37 -3.00
C SER A 300 -5.43 0.84 -3.25
N ASN A 301 -4.93 1.81 -4.03
CA ASN A 301 -5.78 2.28 -5.12
C ASN A 301 -5.96 1.08 -6.09
N LYS A 302 -7.06 0.97 -6.84
CA LYS A 302 -7.37 -0.17 -7.75
C LYS A 302 -6.28 -0.50 -8.78
N ASN A 303 -5.23 0.30 -8.81
CA ASN A 303 -4.10 0.21 -9.69
C ASN A 303 -2.78 -0.02 -8.95
N SER A 304 -2.69 -0.24 -7.63
CA SER A 304 -1.39 -0.44 -6.98
C SER A 304 -1.06 -1.94 -6.89
N GLY A 305 -0.06 -2.38 -7.66
CA GLY A 305 0.34 -3.78 -7.74
C GLY A 305 1.24 -4.25 -6.60
N LEU A 306 1.57 -5.54 -6.59
CA LEU A 306 2.60 -6.14 -5.74
C LEU A 306 3.46 -7.03 -6.62
N LEU A 307 4.77 -7.04 -6.42
CA LEU A 307 5.71 -7.82 -7.23
C LEU A 307 6.80 -8.44 -6.37
N LEU A 308 6.99 -9.75 -6.49
CA LEU A 308 8.16 -10.46 -5.98
C LEU A 308 8.96 -10.95 -7.19
N SER A 309 10.20 -10.51 -7.31
CA SER A 309 11.05 -10.83 -8.46
C SER A 309 12.37 -11.48 -8.06
N LEU A 310 12.91 -12.30 -8.97
CA LEU A 310 14.26 -12.84 -8.92
C LEU A 310 14.99 -12.37 -10.17
N ASN A 311 16.05 -11.60 -10.00
CA ASN A 311 16.73 -10.91 -11.09
C ASN A 311 18.22 -11.30 -11.17
N ASN A 312 18.72 -11.50 -12.38
CA ASN A 312 20.15 -11.73 -12.65
C ASN A 312 20.93 -10.41 -12.90
N GLN A 313 20.21 -9.32 -13.14
CA GLN A 313 20.73 -7.96 -13.30
C GLN A 313 19.70 -6.97 -12.74
N ALA A 314 20.03 -5.68 -12.66
CA ALA A 314 19.03 -4.67 -12.33
C ALA A 314 17.95 -4.63 -13.42
N ILE A 315 16.67 -4.66 -13.03
CA ILE A 315 15.52 -4.65 -13.94
C ILE A 315 14.53 -3.59 -13.48
N LEU A 316 14.19 -2.68 -14.39
CA LEU A 316 13.01 -1.84 -14.25
C LEU A 316 11.81 -2.64 -14.73
N TRP A 317 11.01 -3.16 -13.78
CA TRP A 317 9.80 -3.90 -14.10
C TRP A 317 8.69 -2.96 -14.56
N PRO A 318 7.88 -3.31 -15.59
CA PRO A 318 6.85 -2.43 -16.13
C PRO A 318 5.80 -1.94 -15.12
N GLN A 319 5.61 -2.70 -14.04
CA GLN A 319 4.65 -2.44 -12.98
C GLN A 319 5.20 -1.48 -11.90
N VAL A 320 6.49 -1.14 -11.97
CA VAL A 320 7.18 -0.28 -10.99
C VAL A 320 7.37 1.11 -11.61
N GLY A 321 6.58 2.07 -11.14
CA GLY A 321 6.70 3.49 -11.48
C GLY A 321 5.65 4.01 -12.46
N THR A 322 4.67 4.74 -11.90
CA THR A 322 3.66 5.58 -12.58
C THR A 322 2.73 6.14 -11.54
N LEU A 323 3.06 7.25 -10.86
CA LEU A 323 2.14 7.88 -9.89
C LEU A 323 1.33 6.88 -9.01
N GLY A 324 1.95 5.78 -8.55
CA GLY A 324 1.36 4.57 -7.92
C GLY A 324 0.09 3.95 -8.54
N VAL A 325 0.03 3.94 -9.86
CA VAL A 325 -0.94 3.31 -10.74
C VAL A 325 -0.19 2.34 -11.66
N SER A 326 -0.12 1.06 -11.30
CA SER A 326 0.10 -0.08 -12.19
C SER A 326 -0.88 0.02 -13.35
N THR A 327 -0.39 0.51 -14.48
CA THR A 327 -1.05 0.40 -15.77
C THR A 327 -0.71 -0.99 -16.31
N PHE A 328 -1.26 -2.04 -15.71
CA PHE A 328 -1.17 -3.36 -16.32
C PHE A 328 -2.44 -3.60 -17.18
N PRO A 329 -2.36 -4.15 -18.40
CA PRO A 329 -1.18 -4.62 -19.16
C PRO A 329 -0.48 -3.54 -20.00
N THR A 330 -0.87 -2.26 -19.93
CA THR A 330 -0.44 -1.23 -20.89
C THR A 330 0.83 -0.48 -20.49
N THR A 331 1.74 -0.34 -21.45
CA THR A 331 3.13 0.14 -21.36
C THR A 331 3.36 1.55 -20.83
N ASN A 332 2.36 2.25 -20.30
CA ASN A 332 2.49 3.68 -20.07
C ASN A 332 3.12 3.99 -18.72
N GLN A 333 4.40 3.62 -18.54
CA GLN A 333 5.24 4.33 -17.59
C GLN A 333 5.15 5.82 -17.94
N SER A 334 4.64 6.63 -17.03
CA SER A 334 4.61 8.08 -17.16
C SER A 334 6.06 8.52 -17.11
N LEU A 335 6.51 9.18 -18.18
CA LEU A 335 7.84 9.73 -18.25
C LEU A 335 7.77 11.24 -17.98
N ASP A 336 8.78 11.78 -17.31
CA ASP A 336 8.98 13.23 -17.19
C ASP A 336 9.49 13.83 -18.52
N ALA A 337 9.67 15.15 -18.56
CA ALA A 337 10.15 15.85 -19.75
C ALA A 337 11.57 15.43 -20.20
N ASN A 338 12.32 14.73 -19.34
CA ASN A 338 13.65 14.22 -19.61
C ASN A 338 13.65 12.73 -19.97
N GLY A 339 12.48 12.09 -20.06
CA GLY A 339 12.34 10.66 -20.38
C GLY A 339 12.57 9.73 -19.19
N ASN A 340 12.67 10.24 -17.95
CA ASN A 340 12.78 9.41 -16.75
C ASN A 340 11.40 9.00 -16.25
N VAL A 341 11.31 7.86 -15.57
CA VAL A 341 10.05 7.40 -14.95
C VAL A 341 9.58 8.37 -13.86
N ALA A 342 8.35 8.87 -13.99
CA ALA A 342 7.71 9.76 -13.04
C ALA A 342 7.34 9.02 -11.76
N THR A 343 7.83 9.52 -10.62
CA THR A 343 7.63 8.94 -9.29
C THR A 343 6.77 9.84 -8.40
N ARG A 344 6.18 9.27 -7.35
CA ARG A 344 5.31 9.99 -6.38
C ARG A 344 6.03 10.35 -5.08
N GLY A 345 7.36 10.25 -5.00
CA GLY A 345 8.08 10.28 -3.72
C GLY A 345 9.48 10.86 -3.83
N TYR A 346 10.08 11.08 -2.67
CA TYR A 346 11.43 11.59 -2.50
C TYR A 346 12.27 10.57 -1.71
N ASN A 347 13.60 10.61 -1.87
CA ASN A 347 14.52 9.85 -1.01
C ASN A 347 14.59 10.51 0.39
N SER A 348 15.31 9.90 1.32
CA SER A 348 15.48 10.47 2.67
C SER A 348 16.26 11.79 2.70
N ASN A 349 16.86 12.22 1.59
CA ASN A 349 17.50 13.53 1.46
C ASN A 349 16.54 14.61 0.90
N GLY A 350 15.31 14.24 0.54
CA GLY A 350 14.35 15.14 -0.11
C GLY A 350 14.54 15.32 -1.62
N ASP A 351 15.38 14.50 -2.27
CA ASP A 351 15.57 14.52 -3.71
C ASP A 351 14.53 13.64 -4.43
N ALA A 352 14.15 14.05 -5.64
CA ALA A 352 13.26 13.25 -6.49
C ALA A 352 13.89 11.88 -6.82
N ILE A 353 13.07 10.84 -6.83
CA ILE A 353 13.54 9.47 -7.12
C ILE A 353 13.91 9.31 -8.58
N THR A 354 15.13 8.81 -8.80
CA THR A 354 15.68 8.49 -10.13
C THR A 354 15.23 7.11 -10.61
N THR A 355 15.27 6.89 -11.93
CA THR A 355 14.91 5.58 -12.52
C THR A 355 15.79 4.44 -11.98
N ASN A 356 17.08 4.67 -11.72
CA ASN A 356 17.97 3.66 -11.15
C ASN A 356 17.53 3.18 -9.77
N GLN A 357 16.95 4.06 -8.95
CA GLN A 357 16.46 3.72 -7.61
C GLN A 357 15.16 2.88 -7.65
N LEU A 358 14.42 2.93 -8.78
CA LEU A 358 13.22 2.11 -9.02
C LEU A 358 13.55 0.68 -9.46
N MET A 359 14.76 0.43 -9.95
CA MET A 359 15.12 -0.87 -10.50
C MET A 359 15.24 -1.92 -9.41
N ALA A 360 14.59 -3.06 -9.64
CA ALA A 360 14.79 -4.24 -8.83
C ALA A 360 16.21 -4.76 -9.06
N GLN A 361 17.02 -4.80 -8.01
CA GLN A 361 18.42 -5.20 -8.11
C GLN A 361 18.55 -6.71 -8.30
N ARG A 362 19.78 -7.15 -8.57
CA ARG A 362 20.13 -8.58 -8.69
C ARG A 362 19.83 -9.32 -7.38
N GLY A 363 19.30 -10.54 -7.49
CA GLY A 363 18.81 -11.33 -6.34
C GLY A 363 17.30 -11.28 -6.22
N TRP A 364 16.79 -11.66 -5.04
CA TRP A 364 15.36 -11.51 -4.73
C TRP A 364 15.02 -10.07 -4.39
N TRP A 365 13.88 -9.60 -4.89
CA TRP A 365 13.44 -8.22 -4.71
C TRP A 365 11.93 -8.13 -4.57
N LEU A 366 11.47 -7.53 -3.48
CA LEU A 366 10.07 -7.22 -3.23
C LEU A 366 9.75 -5.77 -3.61
N SER A 367 8.81 -5.56 -4.53
CA SER A 367 8.34 -4.22 -4.90
C SER A 367 6.87 -4.03 -4.54
N ALA A 368 6.60 -2.99 -3.73
CA ALA A 368 5.26 -2.53 -3.41
C ALA A 368 5.15 -1.03 -3.75
N PRO A 369 4.64 -0.67 -4.96
CA PRO A 369 4.53 0.71 -5.42
C PRO A 369 3.73 1.65 -4.52
N GLN A 370 2.90 1.11 -3.63
CA GLN A 370 2.25 1.86 -2.56
C GLN A 370 2.06 0.93 -1.36
N ALA A 371 2.61 1.34 -0.22
CA ALA A 371 2.38 0.71 1.06
C ALA A 371 2.30 1.79 2.15
N ASN A 372 1.55 1.52 3.21
CA ASN A 372 1.49 2.42 4.35
C ASN A 372 2.33 1.84 5.48
N ILE A 373 3.18 2.67 6.08
CA ILE A 373 3.89 2.34 7.32
C ILE A 373 3.11 2.99 8.47
N GLY A 374 2.71 2.19 9.46
CA GLY A 374 1.93 2.66 10.60
C GLY A 374 0.80 1.69 10.95
N ASP A 375 0.22 1.84 12.14
CA ASP A 375 -0.97 1.09 12.54
C ASP A 375 -2.19 1.64 11.78
N PRO A 376 -2.96 0.83 11.03
CA PRO A 376 -4.20 1.27 10.38
C PRO A 376 -5.20 1.93 11.35
N ALA A 377 -5.17 1.58 12.63
CA ALA A 377 -6.09 2.10 13.65
C ALA A 377 -5.53 3.29 14.45
N ASN A 378 -4.20 3.40 14.62
CA ASN A 378 -3.58 4.35 15.56
C ASN A 378 -2.53 5.29 14.93
N GLY A 379 -2.30 5.20 13.62
CA GLY A 379 -1.31 6.03 12.93
C GLY A 379 0.14 5.63 13.25
N PHE A 380 1.09 6.56 13.07
CA PHE A 380 2.52 6.33 13.32
C PHE A 380 2.95 7.00 14.64
N ILE A 381 2.87 6.30 15.77
CA ILE A 381 3.28 6.87 17.06
C ILE A 381 4.73 6.54 17.33
N THR A 382 5.55 7.57 17.57
CA THR A 382 6.95 7.37 17.99
C THR A 382 7.04 7.26 19.51
N THR A 383 7.83 6.33 20.04
CA THR A 383 8.06 6.16 21.49
C THR A 383 9.24 6.99 22.01
N SER A 384 10.15 7.39 21.13
CA SER A 384 11.35 8.15 21.47
C SER A 384 11.03 9.61 21.76
N GLN A 385 11.05 9.98 23.05
CA GLN A 385 10.86 11.36 23.47
C GLN A 385 12.08 12.21 23.09
N ALA A 386 11.86 13.27 22.31
CA ALA A 386 12.89 14.25 22.03
C ALA A 386 12.93 15.33 23.12
N ASN A 387 14.14 15.62 23.61
CA ASN A 387 14.39 16.61 24.66
C ASN A 387 15.03 17.86 24.05
N VAL A 388 14.48 19.03 24.35
CA VAL A 388 14.95 20.33 23.87
C VAL A 388 15.27 21.22 25.07
N ASP A 389 16.44 21.87 25.09
CA ASP A 389 16.79 22.80 26.18
C ASP A 389 16.02 24.12 26.06
N ILE A 390 15.56 24.68 27.18
CA ILE A 390 14.74 25.91 27.21
C ILE A 390 15.41 27.10 26.54
N LEU A 391 16.74 27.22 26.60
CA LEU A 391 17.47 28.33 25.97
C LEU A 391 17.35 28.27 24.45
N THR A 392 17.23 27.06 23.90
CA THR A 392 16.97 26.84 22.48
C THR A 392 15.50 27.07 22.11
N ALA A 393 14.56 26.79 23.03
CA ALA A 393 13.12 26.94 22.78
C ALA A 393 12.57 28.37 22.95
N VAL A 394 13.12 29.18 23.86
CA VAL A 394 12.62 30.53 24.20
C VAL A 394 13.14 31.61 23.25
N GLY A 395 14.19 31.34 22.48
CA GLY A 395 14.77 32.28 21.51
C GLY A 395 13.91 32.60 20.28
N GLY A 396 12.69 32.06 20.17
CA GLY A 396 11.78 32.29 19.02
C GLY A 396 12.33 31.82 17.67
N LEU A 397 13.43 31.07 17.69
CA LEU A 397 14.13 30.59 16.52
C LEU A 397 13.66 29.18 16.20
N VAL A 398 13.46 28.94 14.91
CA VAL A 398 13.41 27.60 14.31
C VAL A 398 14.48 26.75 14.98
N LEU A 399 14.06 25.72 15.73
CA LEU A 399 15.05 24.75 16.22
C LEU A 399 15.68 24.11 14.98
N GLY A 400 17.01 24.04 14.97
CA GLY A 400 17.72 23.25 13.98
C GLY A 400 17.35 21.76 14.06
N ASN A 401 18.14 20.90 13.43
CA ASN A 401 17.82 19.47 13.41
C ASN A 401 17.85 18.87 14.83
N ILE A 402 16.69 18.41 15.30
CA ILE A 402 16.58 17.63 16.54
C ILE A 402 16.82 16.16 16.19
N PRO A 403 17.87 15.51 16.73
CA PRO A 403 18.06 14.09 16.54
C PRO A 403 16.99 13.33 17.31
N VAL A 404 16.23 12.49 16.60
CA VAL A 404 15.27 11.57 17.21
C VAL A 404 15.84 10.16 17.15
N ALA A 405 15.94 9.50 18.30
CA ALA A 405 16.40 8.11 18.41
C ALA A 405 15.46 7.15 17.67
N SER A 406 15.91 5.90 17.50
CA SER A 406 15.17 4.88 16.74
C SER A 406 13.73 4.78 17.21
N VAL A 407 12.80 4.84 16.27
CA VAL A 407 11.38 4.90 16.56
C VAL A 407 10.82 3.48 16.58
N ASN A 408 10.30 3.03 17.73
CA ASN A 408 9.41 1.87 17.76
C ASN A 408 8.01 2.34 17.34
N THR A 409 7.40 1.65 16.39
CA THR A 409 6.08 1.97 15.82
C THR A 409 4.91 1.46 16.67
N ARG A 410 5.21 0.73 17.75
CA ARG A 410 4.28 0.02 18.66
C ARG A 410 3.33 -0.94 17.94
N GLN A 411 3.68 -1.34 16.71
CA GLN A 411 2.85 -2.22 15.92
C GLN A 411 2.80 -3.61 16.55
N ILE A 412 1.59 -4.11 16.75
CA ILE A 412 1.35 -5.49 17.14
C ILE A 412 1.00 -6.27 15.88
N PRO A 413 1.75 -7.33 15.53
CA PRO A 413 1.41 -8.21 14.43
C PRO A 413 -0.03 -8.73 14.56
N VAL A 414 -0.82 -8.66 13.49
CA VAL A 414 -2.16 -9.25 13.48
C VAL A 414 -2.10 -10.77 13.43
N GLN A 415 -3.11 -11.41 14.03
CA GLN A 415 -3.30 -12.86 14.08
C GLN A 415 -4.41 -13.28 13.11
N ASN A 416 -4.10 -14.14 12.12
CA ASN A 416 -5.03 -14.59 11.06
C ASN A 416 -5.33 -16.09 11.12
N CYS A 417 -5.20 -16.71 12.29
CA CYS A 417 -5.37 -18.14 12.45
C CYS A 417 -6.81 -18.62 12.40
N TYR A 418 -7.06 -19.65 11.60
CA TYR A 418 -8.31 -20.38 11.58
C TYR A 418 -8.19 -21.74 12.31
N GLY A 419 -9.06 -22.01 13.28
CA GLY A 419 -9.12 -23.30 13.97
C GLY A 419 -7.90 -23.62 14.84
N SER A 420 -7.46 -24.88 14.85
CA SER A 420 -6.39 -25.40 15.71
C SER A 420 -4.98 -25.34 15.09
N LEU A 421 -4.75 -24.43 14.14
CA LEU A 421 -3.43 -24.24 13.54
C LEU A 421 -2.41 -23.91 14.64
N LYS A 422 -1.29 -24.65 14.64
CA LYS A 422 -0.26 -24.57 15.68
C LYS A 422 0.60 -23.31 15.61
N PHE A 423 0.61 -22.65 14.44
CA PHE A 423 1.35 -21.43 14.22
C PHE A 423 0.35 -20.29 14.04
N CYS A 424 0.35 -19.44 15.06
CA CYS A 424 -0.34 -18.17 15.26
C CYS A 424 0.66 -17.35 16.08
#